data_AF-A0A6B2DWB1-F1
#
_entry.id   AF-A0A6B2DWB1-F1
#
_cell.length_a   1.000
_cell.length_b   1.000
_cell.length_c   1.000
_cell.angle_alpha   90.00
_cell.angle_beta   90.00
_cell.angle_gamma   90.00
#
_symmetry.space_group_name_H-M   'P 1'
#
loop_
_entity.id
_entity.type
_entity.pdbx_description
1 polymer ?
#
loop_
_entity_poly.entity_id
_entity_poly.type
_entity_poly.pdbx_seq_one_letter_code
_entity_poly.pdbx_strand_id
1 'polypeptide(L)'
;MGVRHIRERLRASRTGAVVGKGALWLVLAALTVAFAFLGYGFVRTGLDGIAESSARGEREQTVDGIILERQETGLPQGQSSRRILVRYTVPGGRSYTFSQGGDGNVGDTVVIHYDPRHPDSASLNSATGDNVGNGLLAGLGGSLLLFPPLVFIVGVVRSVRRR
;
A
#
# COMPACT_ATOMS: atom_id res chain seq x y z
N MET A 1 19.50 13.78 -67.73
CA MET A 1 19.63 12.64 -66.79
C MET A 1 19.73 13.21 -65.39
N GLY A 2 18.74 13.00 -64.49
CA GLY A 2 18.86 13.54 -63.12
C GLY A 2 17.59 13.71 -62.29
N VAL A 3 16.39 13.37 -62.79
CA VAL A 3 15.14 13.60 -62.05
C VAL A 3 14.43 12.29 -61.65
N ARG A 4 14.83 11.15 -62.22
CA ARG A 4 14.20 9.84 -61.93
C ARG A 4 14.62 9.18 -60.61
N HIS A 5 15.76 9.55 -60.02
CA HIS A 5 16.24 8.90 -58.79
C HIS A 5 15.76 9.51 -57.46
N ILE A 6 15.10 10.67 -57.47
CA ILE A 6 14.63 11.30 -56.22
C ILE A 6 13.25 10.78 -55.80
N ARG A 7 12.42 10.28 -56.73
CA ARG A 7 11.06 9.81 -56.40
C ARG A 7 11.01 8.46 -55.68
N GLU A 8 12.04 7.63 -55.78
CA GLU A 8 12.03 6.30 -55.13
C GLU A 8 12.37 6.36 -53.65
N ARG A 9 13.18 7.34 -53.20
CA ARG A 9 13.53 7.48 -51.77
C ARG A 9 12.39 7.99 -50.89
N LEU A 10 11.34 8.58 -51.46
CA LEU A 10 10.20 9.10 -50.71
C LEU A 10 9.07 8.07 -50.46
N ARG A 11 9.10 6.90 -51.12
CA ARG A 11 8.13 5.82 -50.83
C ARG A 11 8.57 4.93 -49.67
N ALA A 12 9.87 4.82 -49.39
CA ALA A 12 10.38 3.99 -48.31
C ALA A 12 10.19 4.60 -46.90
N SER A 13 9.96 5.91 -46.77
CA SER A 13 9.87 6.58 -45.46
C SER A 13 8.45 6.64 -44.88
N ARG A 14 7.39 6.34 -45.66
CA ARG A 14 6.01 6.46 -45.16
C ARG A 14 5.48 5.20 -44.48
N THR A 15 6.04 4.03 -44.76
CA THR A 15 5.61 2.75 -44.18
C THR A 15 6.12 2.55 -42.75
N GLY A 16 7.31 3.08 -42.40
CA GLY A 16 7.86 3.00 -41.04
C GLY A 16 7.10 3.84 -40.00
N ALA A 17 6.47 4.94 -40.43
CA ALA A 17 5.78 5.86 -39.51
C ALA A 17 4.38 5.40 -39.06
N VAL A 18 3.74 4.50 -39.82
CA VAL A 18 2.39 3.99 -39.50
C VAL A 18 2.48 2.74 -38.63
N VAL A 19 3.46 1.86 -38.90
CA VAL A 19 3.76 0.68 -38.07
C VAL A 19 4.20 1.07 -36.66
N GLY A 20 4.99 2.14 -36.51
CA GLY A 20 5.42 2.64 -35.20
C GLY A 20 4.29 3.16 -34.32
N LYS A 21 3.22 3.73 -34.90
CA LYS A 21 2.09 4.25 -34.12
C LYS A 21 1.20 3.12 -33.59
N GLY A 22 0.86 2.14 -34.42
CA GLY A 22 0.04 1.00 -33.99
C GLY A 22 0.72 0.17 -32.89
N ALA A 23 2.02 -0.10 -33.04
CA ALA A 23 2.81 -0.79 -32.03
C ALA A 23 2.89 -0.01 -30.71
N LEU A 24 3.07 1.32 -30.77
CA LEU A 24 3.11 2.16 -29.56
C LEU A 24 1.78 2.15 -28.80
N TRP A 25 0.65 2.20 -29.50
CA TRP A 25 -0.68 2.14 -28.88
C TRP A 25 -0.95 0.78 -28.23
N LEU A 26 -0.51 -0.32 -28.85
CA LEU A 26 -0.61 -1.67 -28.27
C LEU A 26 0.22 -1.80 -26.99
N VAL A 27 1.45 -1.27 -26.98
CA VAL A 27 2.31 -1.27 -25.78
C VAL A 27 1.67 -0.44 -24.66
N LEU A 28 1.14 0.75 -24.96
CA LEU A 28 0.45 1.60 -24.00
C LEU A 28 -0.81 0.92 -23.43
N ALA A 29 -1.59 0.25 -24.27
CA ALA A 29 -2.77 -0.49 -23.84
C ALA A 29 -2.39 -1.66 -22.92
N ALA A 30 -1.39 -2.46 -23.29
CA ALA A 30 -0.89 -3.56 -22.46
C ALA A 30 -0.37 -3.06 -21.10
N LEU A 31 0.39 -1.97 -21.11
CA LEU A 31 0.90 -1.34 -19.88
C LEU A 31 -0.24 -0.86 -18.98
N THR A 32 -1.26 -0.23 -19.56
CA THR A 32 -2.45 0.26 -18.84
C THR A 32 -3.19 -0.90 -18.16
N VAL A 33 -3.39 -2.01 -18.88
CA VAL A 33 -4.02 -3.21 -18.32
C VAL A 33 -3.16 -3.78 -17.18
N ALA A 34 -1.85 -3.90 -17.36
CA ALA A 34 -0.94 -4.38 -16.32
C ALA A 34 -1.00 -3.51 -15.05
N PHE A 35 -0.97 -2.19 -15.20
CA PHE A 35 -1.11 -1.25 -14.07
C PHE A 35 -2.49 -1.35 -13.39
N ALA A 36 -3.56 -1.56 -14.16
CA ALA A 36 -4.89 -1.74 -13.59
C ALA A 36 -4.98 -3.01 -12.75
N PHE A 37 -4.40 -4.13 -13.20
CA PHE A 37 -4.33 -5.36 -12.41
C PHE A 37 -3.49 -5.18 -11.14
N LEU A 38 -2.33 -4.52 -11.25
CA LEU A 38 -1.47 -4.23 -10.11
C LEU A 38 -2.20 -3.34 -9.08
N GLY A 39 -2.81 -2.25 -9.56
CA GLY A 39 -3.58 -1.32 -8.74
C GLY A 39 -4.78 -1.99 -8.08
N TYR A 40 -5.50 -2.85 -8.80
CA TYR A 40 -6.61 -3.62 -8.24
C TYR A 40 -6.16 -4.54 -7.10
N GLY A 41 -5.01 -5.21 -7.25
CA GLY A 41 -4.42 -6.02 -6.18
C GLY A 41 -4.15 -5.20 -4.92
N PHE A 42 -3.50 -4.03 -5.06
CA PHE A 42 -3.24 -3.13 -3.93
C PHE A 42 -4.51 -2.61 -3.26
N VAL A 43 -5.51 -2.18 -4.05
CA VAL A 43 -6.79 -1.70 -3.51
C VAL A 43 -7.50 -2.80 -2.74
N ARG A 44 -7.55 -4.02 -3.29
CA ARG A 44 -8.20 -5.15 -2.63
C ARG A 44 -7.54 -5.48 -1.30
N THR A 45 -6.22 -5.66 -1.28
CA THR A 45 -5.48 -5.94 -0.04
C THR A 45 -5.65 -4.83 1.00
N GLY A 46 -5.66 -3.56 0.56
CA GLY A 46 -5.90 -2.42 1.44
C GLY A 46 -7.31 -2.40 2.02
N LEU A 47 -8.33 -2.66 1.20
CA LEU A 47 -9.73 -2.71 1.63
C LEU A 47 -10.01 -3.89 2.57
N ASP A 48 -9.46 -5.07 2.27
CA ASP A 48 -9.58 -6.25 3.13
C ASP A 48 -8.95 -5.96 4.52
N GLY A 49 -7.79 -5.29 4.55
CA GLY A 49 -7.16 -4.86 5.79
C GLY A 49 -7.98 -3.85 6.61
N ILE A 50 -8.68 -2.92 5.95
CA ILE A 50 -9.56 -1.93 6.61
C ILE A 50 -10.86 -2.60 7.12
N ALA A 51 -11.41 -3.55 6.35
CA ALA A 51 -12.61 -4.27 6.75
C ALA A 51 -12.35 -5.14 7.99
N GLU A 52 -11.19 -5.80 8.04
CA GLU A 52 -10.81 -6.64 9.17
C GLU A 52 -10.49 -5.81 10.43
N SER A 53 -9.82 -4.67 10.29
CA SER A 53 -9.56 -3.76 11.41
C SER A 53 -10.85 -3.12 11.95
N SER A 54 -11.80 -2.80 11.07
CA SER A 54 -13.11 -2.28 11.48
C SER A 54 -13.92 -3.33 12.27
N ALA A 55 -13.91 -4.59 11.82
CA ALA A 55 -14.54 -5.70 12.52
C ALA A 55 -13.87 -5.99 13.88
N ARG A 56 -12.56 -5.74 14.01
CA ARG A 56 -11.84 -5.82 15.30
C ARG A 56 -12.23 -4.65 16.21
N GLY A 57 -12.31 -3.42 15.68
CA GLY A 57 -12.65 -2.22 16.46
C GLY A 57 -14.02 -2.28 17.16
N GLU A 58 -15.01 -2.97 16.58
CA GLU A 58 -16.31 -3.19 17.25
C GLU A 58 -16.27 -4.20 18.41
N ARG A 59 -15.22 -5.01 18.50
CA ARG A 59 -15.05 -6.09 19.49
C ARG A 59 -13.87 -5.88 20.43
N GLU A 60 -13.10 -4.84 20.16
CA GLU A 60 -11.88 -4.49 20.89
C GLU A 60 -12.28 -4.03 22.30
N GLN A 61 -11.72 -4.69 23.30
CA GLN A 61 -11.84 -4.28 24.69
C GLN A 61 -10.53 -3.65 25.14
N THR A 62 -10.65 -2.68 26.04
CA THR A 62 -9.50 -1.99 26.63
C THR A 62 -9.28 -2.46 28.06
N VAL A 63 -8.02 -2.64 28.42
CA VAL A 63 -7.61 -2.95 29.78
C VAL A 63 -6.25 -2.36 30.08
N ASP A 64 -6.02 -2.01 31.34
CA ASP A 64 -4.73 -1.54 31.80
C ASP A 64 -3.74 -2.70 31.87
N GLY A 65 -2.57 -2.49 31.29
CA GLY A 65 -1.41 -3.35 31.46
C GLY A 65 -0.22 -2.58 32.03
N ILE A 66 0.79 -3.33 32.44
CA ILE A 66 1.99 -2.82 33.09
C ILE A 66 3.19 -3.23 32.25
N ILE A 67 4.08 -2.29 31.98
CA ILE A 67 5.36 -2.59 31.34
C ILE A 67 6.26 -3.34 32.32
N LEU A 68 6.63 -4.57 31.98
CA LEU A 68 7.52 -5.41 32.78
C LEU A 68 8.99 -5.19 32.42
N GLU A 69 9.29 -4.96 31.14
CA GLU A 69 10.66 -4.88 30.66
C GLU A 69 10.78 -3.89 29.51
N ARG A 70 11.94 -3.24 29.41
CA ARG A 70 12.35 -2.47 28.25
C ARG A 70 13.61 -3.10 27.66
N GLN A 71 13.55 -3.45 26.40
CA GLN A 71 14.68 -3.96 25.63
C GLN A 71 15.05 -2.95 24.55
N GLU A 72 16.28 -2.45 24.58
CA GLU A 72 16.83 -1.63 23.51
C GLU A 72 17.85 -2.46 22.74
N THR A 73 17.59 -2.68 21.46
CA THR A 73 18.49 -3.42 20.57
C THR A 73 19.10 -2.44 19.58
N GLY A 74 20.44 -2.32 19.61
CA GLY A 74 21.17 -1.57 18.60
C GLY A 74 21.13 -2.29 17.26
N LEU A 75 20.69 -1.59 16.22
CA LEU A 75 20.75 -2.06 14.84
C LEU A 75 22.05 -1.57 14.16
N PRO A 76 22.54 -2.28 13.14
CA PRO A 76 23.59 -1.75 12.27
C PRO A 76 23.16 -0.39 11.69
N GLN A 77 24.08 0.56 11.56
CA GLN A 77 23.85 1.97 11.16
C GLN A 77 23.37 2.94 12.25
N GLY A 78 23.53 2.61 13.53
CA GLY A 78 23.28 3.57 14.62
C GLY A 78 21.81 3.86 14.90
N GLN A 79 20.92 3.01 14.39
CA GLN A 79 19.51 3.00 14.78
C GLN A 79 19.36 2.15 16.04
N SER A 80 18.47 2.55 16.96
CA SER A 80 18.05 1.68 18.07
C SER A 80 16.58 1.31 17.91
N SER A 81 16.27 0.03 18.13
CA SER A 81 14.89 -0.44 18.25
C SER A 81 14.58 -0.66 19.72
N ARG A 82 13.58 0.06 20.21
CA ARG A 82 13.06 -0.09 21.56
C ARG A 82 11.83 -0.99 21.52
N ARG A 83 11.86 -2.03 22.34
CA ARG A 83 10.75 -2.93 22.59
C ARG A 83 10.41 -2.89 24.07
N ILE A 84 9.13 -2.99 24.38
CA ILE A 84 8.62 -3.12 25.73
C ILE A 84 7.89 -4.45 25.86
N LEU A 85 8.09 -5.15 26.98
CA LEU A 85 7.32 -6.32 27.36
C LEU A 85 6.19 -5.84 28.27
N VAL A 86 4.95 -6.10 27.89
CA VAL A 86 3.78 -5.64 28.63
C VAL A 86 2.99 -6.83 29.15
N ARG A 87 2.55 -6.75 30.40
CA ARG A 87 1.62 -7.70 31.01
C ARG A 87 0.28 -7.05 31.24
N TYR A 88 -0.79 -7.76 30.91
CA TYR A 88 -2.14 -7.33 31.24
C TYR A 88 -2.98 -8.49 31.73
N THR A 89 -4.12 -8.18 32.34
CA THR A 89 -5.03 -9.19 32.91
C THR A 89 -6.44 -8.94 32.41
N VAL A 90 -7.03 -9.93 31.74
CA VAL A 90 -8.39 -9.80 31.20
C VAL A 90 -9.45 -9.98 32.30
N PRO A 91 -10.67 -9.46 32.10
CA PRO A 91 -11.83 -9.83 32.91
C PRO A 91 -11.99 -11.36 32.89
N GLY A 92 -11.82 -11.99 34.05
CA GLY A 92 -11.67 -13.45 34.18
C GLY A 92 -10.36 -13.86 34.86
N GLY A 93 -9.47 -12.91 35.14
CA GLY A 93 -8.29 -13.10 35.99
C GLY A 93 -7.09 -13.74 35.29
N ARG A 94 -7.20 -14.03 33.98
CA ARG A 94 -6.10 -14.59 33.20
C ARG A 94 -5.15 -13.47 32.76
N SER A 95 -3.87 -13.60 33.09
CA SER A 95 -2.85 -12.67 32.63
C SER A 95 -2.20 -13.14 31.33
N TYR A 96 -1.82 -12.18 30.49
CA TYR A 96 -1.07 -12.41 29.25
C TYR A 96 0.10 -11.44 29.18
N THR A 97 1.11 -11.80 28.40
CA THR A 97 2.30 -10.99 28.15
C THR A 97 2.63 -10.97 26.67
N PHE A 98 2.97 -9.80 26.13
CA PHE A 98 3.45 -9.66 24.76
C PHE A 98 4.52 -8.58 24.67
N SER A 99 5.35 -8.65 23.62
CA SER A 99 6.38 -7.66 23.33
C SER A 99 5.99 -6.84 22.12
N GLN A 100 6.08 -5.52 22.22
CA GLN A 100 5.81 -4.59 21.11
C GLN A 100 6.85 -3.48 21.07
N GLY A 101 7.08 -2.92 19.88
CA GLY A 101 7.87 -1.70 19.75
C GLY A 101 7.19 -0.52 20.42
N GLY A 102 7.92 0.24 21.22
CA GLY A 102 7.36 1.36 21.96
C GLY A 102 8.32 1.97 22.96
N ASP A 103 7.92 3.13 23.48
CA ASP A 103 8.59 3.84 24.55
C ASP A 103 7.74 3.76 25.83
N GLY A 104 8.40 3.62 26.97
CA GLY A 104 7.75 3.49 28.28
C GLY A 104 8.69 2.87 29.30
N ASN A 105 8.56 3.24 30.57
CA ASN A 105 9.41 2.73 31.65
C ASN A 105 8.79 1.48 32.28
N VAL A 106 9.64 0.65 32.89
CA VAL A 106 9.17 -0.48 33.69
C VAL A 106 8.31 0.03 34.84
N GLY A 107 7.12 -0.55 35.00
CA GLY A 107 6.12 -0.13 35.98
C GLY A 107 5.09 0.87 35.44
N ASP A 108 5.30 1.46 34.27
CA ASP A 108 4.32 2.35 33.66
C ASP A 108 3.07 1.57 33.26
N THR A 109 1.91 2.21 33.45
CA THR A 109 0.61 1.67 33.03
C THR A 109 0.31 2.12 31.61
N VAL A 110 -0.11 1.17 30.78
CA VAL A 110 -0.44 1.39 29.37
C VAL A 110 -1.80 0.80 29.05
N VAL A 111 -2.56 1.47 28.19
CA VAL A 111 -3.86 0.98 27.73
C VAL A 111 -3.61 -0.08 26.66
N ILE A 112 -4.11 -1.29 26.89
CA ILE A 112 -4.00 -2.40 25.96
C ILE A 112 -5.36 -2.63 25.31
N HIS A 113 -5.33 -2.73 24.00
CA HIS A 113 -6.44 -3.15 23.18
C HIS A 113 -6.32 -4.64 22.87
N TYR A 114 -7.36 -5.43 23.13
CA TYR A 114 -7.38 -6.86 22.85
C TYR A 114 -8.73 -7.34 22.32
N ASP A 115 -8.71 -8.43 21.54
CA ASP A 115 -9.92 -9.19 21.17
C ASP A 115 -10.17 -10.27 22.24
N PRO A 116 -11.33 -10.29 22.91
CA PRO A 116 -11.66 -11.33 23.89
C PRO A 116 -11.60 -12.76 23.34
N ARG A 117 -11.76 -12.96 22.03
CA ARG A 117 -11.68 -14.28 21.37
C ARG A 117 -10.24 -14.69 21.06
N HIS A 118 -9.35 -13.71 20.88
CA HIS A 118 -7.93 -13.91 20.55
C HIS A 118 -7.07 -12.97 21.42
N PRO A 119 -6.95 -13.23 22.73
CA PRO A 119 -6.18 -12.38 23.64
C PRO A 119 -4.68 -12.32 23.27
N ASP A 120 -4.19 -13.30 22.52
CA ASP A 120 -2.84 -13.29 21.97
C ASP A 120 -2.59 -12.19 20.92
N SER A 121 -3.63 -11.60 20.33
CA SER A 121 -3.51 -10.52 19.34
C SER A 121 -3.55 -9.11 19.94
N ALA A 122 -3.23 -8.96 21.23
CA ALA A 122 -3.28 -7.67 21.92
C ALA A 122 -2.22 -6.68 21.41
N SER A 123 -2.56 -5.39 21.38
CA SER A 123 -1.65 -4.31 20.97
C SER A 123 -1.84 -3.05 21.81
N LEU A 124 -0.76 -2.28 21.91
CA LEU A 124 -0.73 -0.93 22.49
C LEU A 124 -1.20 0.12 21.49
N ASN A 125 -1.07 -0.17 20.19
CA ASN A 125 -1.62 0.67 19.14
C ASN A 125 -3.12 0.38 19.04
N SER A 126 -3.94 1.43 19.09
CA SER A 126 -5.33 1.34 18.65
C SER A 126 -5.36 0.79 17.22
N ALA A 127 -6.33 -0.05 16.86
CA ALA A 127 -6.54 -0.53 15.49
C ALA A 127 -6.55 0.61 14.44
N THR A 128 -6.85 1.84 14.86
CA THR A 128 -6.79 3.07 14.06
C THR A 128 -5.39 3.45 13.57
N GLY A 129 -4.32 3.06 14.26
CA GLY A 129 -2.93 3.36 13.88
C GLY A 129 -2.45 2.55 12.67
N ASP A 130 -2.81 1.27 12.60
CA ASP A 130 -2.46 0.39 11.47
C ASP A 130 -3.29 0.71 10.21
N ASN A 131 -4.42 1.39 10.39
CA ASN A 131 -5.26 1.87 9.28
C ASN A 131 -4.61 2.98 8.46
N VAL A 132 -3.63 3.71 9.00
CA VAL A 132 -2.92 4.75 8.23
C VAL A 132 -2.07 4.11 7.14
N GLY A 133 -1.38 3.00 7.45
CA GLY A 133 -0.58 2.25 6.47
C GLY A 133 -1.45 1.60 5.38
N ASN A 134 -2.54 0.93 5.79
CA ASN A 134 -3.46 0.30 4.85
C ASN A 134 -4.25 1.33 4.01
N GLY A 135 -4.62 2.47 4.61
CA GLY A 135 -5.24 3.59 3.91
C GLY A 135 -4.30 4.23 2.89
N LEU A 136 -3.01 4.36 3.20
CA LEU A 136 -1.99 4.84 2.26
C LEU A 136 -1.83 3.87 1.07
N LEU A 137 -1.78 2.56 1.35
CA LEU A 137 -1.72 1.52 0.32
C LEU A 137 -2.96 1.54 -0.58
N ALA A 138 -4.15 1.66 0.00
CA ALA A 138 -5.39 1.78 -0.77
C ALA A 138 -5.43 3.06 -1.62
N GLY A 139 -4.97 4.19 -1.07
CA GLY A 139 -4.90 5.47 -1.79
C GLY A 139 -3.89 5.46 -2.95
N LEU A 140 -2.71 4.88 -2.75
CA LEU A 140 -1.70 4.70 -3.80
C LEU A 140 -2.19 3.71 -4.86
N GLY A 141 -2.81 2.60 -4.46
CA GLY A 141 -3.43 1.63 -5.36
C GLY A 141 -4.51 2.27 -6.24
N GLY A 142 -5.41 3.07 -5.64
CA GLY A 142 -6.45 3.79 -6.37
C GLY A 142 -5.89 4.82 -7.35
N SER A 143 -4.84 5.54 -6.95
CA SER A 143 -4.13 6.49 -7.82
C SER A 143 -3.52 5.78 -9.03
N LEU A 144 -2.88 4.63 -8.81
CA LEU A 144 -2.28 3.80 -9.87
C LEU A 144 -3.33 3.23 -10.83
N LEU A 145 -4.54 2.97 -10.34
CA LEU A 145 -5.65 2.42 -11.12
C LEU A 145 -6.28 3.50 -12.03
N LEU A 146 -6.37 4.74 -11.56
CA LEU A 146 -7.03 5.83 -12.26
C LEU A 146 -6.12 6.64 -13.18
N PHE A 147 -4.83 6.77 -12.85
CA PHE A 147 -3.91 7.65 -13.60
C PHE A 147 -3.64 7.16 -15.03
N PRO A 148 -3.32 5.87 -15.28
CA PRO A 148 -3.07 5.36 -16.64
C PRO A 148 -4.25 5.49 -17.62
N PRO A 149 -5.51 5.09 -17.28
CA PRO A 149 -6.62 5.26 -18.20
C PRO A 149 -6.97 6.73 -18.44
N LEU A 150 -6.79 7.60 -17.44
CA LEU A 150 -7.05 9.04 -17.60
C LEU A 150 -6.04 9.70 -18.56
N VAL A 151 -4.76 9.36 -18.44
CA VAL A 151 -3.73 9.79 -19.39
C VAL A 151 -4.01 9.25 -20.80
N PHE A 152 -4.44 7.99 -20.91
CA PHE A 152 -4.80 7.37 -22.18
C PHE A 152 -5.98 8.11 -22.84
N ILE A 153 -7.08 8.34 -22.12
CA ILE A 153 -8.26 9.04 -22.64
C ILE A 153 -7.91 10.46 -23.09
N VAL A 154 -7.18 11.22 -22.26
CA VAL A 154 -6.74 12.58 -22.62
C VAL A 154 -5.83 12.58 -23.85
N GLY A 155 -4.94 11.59 -23.96
CA GLY A 155 -4.07 11.40 -25.13
C GLY A 155 -4.86 11.11 -26.40
N VAL A 156 -5.84 10.20 -26.33
CA VAL A 156 -6.73 9.86 -27.45
C VAL A 156 -7.54 11.08 -27.91
N VAL A 157 -8.20 11.78 -26.98
CA VAL A 157 -9.01 12.99 -27.28
C VAL A 157 -8.17 14.08 -27.94
N ARG A 158 -6.94 14.33 -27.45
CA ARG A 158 -6.02 15.29 -28.09
C ARG A 158 -5.58 14.87 -29.48
N SER A 159 -5.43 13.57 -29.74
CA SER A 159 -5.04 13.08 -31.06
C SER A 159 -6.16 13.22 -32.09
N VAL A 160 -7.42 13.04 -31.67
CA VAL A 160 -8.60 13.20 -32.51
C VAL A 160 -8.84 14.68 -32.84
N ARG A 161 -8.68 15.58 -31.87
CA ARG A 161 -8.89 17.04 -32.06
C ARG A 161 -7.84 17.73 -32.95
N ARG A 162 -6.69 17.08 -33.21
CA ARG A 162 -5.62 17.61 -34.08
C ARG A 162 -5.70 17.12 -35.52
N ARG A 163 -6.67 16.26 -35.85
CA ARG A 163 -7.01 15.88 -37.23
C ARG A 163 -8.18 16.71 -37.72
#